data_AF-A0A6N8KWX0-F1
#
_entry.id   AF-A0A6N8KWX0-F1
#
_cell.length_a   1.000
_cell.length_b   1.000
_cell.length_c   1.000
_cell.angle_alpha   90.00
_cell.angle_beta   90.00
_cell.angle_gamma   90.00
#
_symmetry.space_group_name_H-M   'P 1'
#
loop_
_entity.id
_entity.type
_entity.pdbx_description
1 polymer ?
#
loop_
_entity_poly.entity_id
_entity_poly.type
_entity_poly.pdbx_seq_one_letter_code
_entity_poly.pdbx_strand_id
1 'polypeptide(L)'
;MVVFLSAFAFVKPATAQVNVSINIGSQPLWGPGGYDYARYYYMPEMDVYYDVSNRYYTYYHGGSWVTHRSLPSRYRHYDLHRTYKVVINEGRPWRHHRSHRDRYHGYSRNYNQVSIRDYGRGHKHHGKSYKKAHKKYYKAEKRHAKYHKERSRNYRNVRGMWD
;
A
#
# COMPACT_ATOMS: atom_id res chain seq x y z
N MET A 1 -73.15 18.42 -4.86
CA MET A 1 -71.91 19.21 -4.65
C MET A 1 -70.90 18.36 -3.90
N VAL A 2 -69.67 18.23 -4.45
CA VAL A 2 -68.30 18.15 -3.86
C VAL A 2 -68.14 17.33 -2.55
N VAL A 3 -67.11 16.51 -2.29
CA VAL A 3 -65.67 16.73 -2.51
C VAL A 3 -64.90 15.40 -2.43
N PHE A 4 -63.98 15.16 -3.37
CA PHE A 4 -62.88 14.21 -3.21
C PHE A 4 -61.69 14.93 -2.57
N LEU A 5 -61.26 14.50 -1.38
CA LEU A 5 -60.05 14.98 -0.72
C LEU A 5 -58.86 14.12 -1.16
N SER A 6 -58.01 14.68 -2.03
CA SER A 6 -56.71 14.11 -2.37
C SER A 6 -55.66 14.59 -1.35
N ALA A 7 -55.02 13.63 -0.67
CA ALA A 7 -53.88 13.91 0.21
C ALA A 7 -52.58 13.89 -0.60
N PHE A 8 -51.94 15.05 -0.75
CA PHE A 8 -50.59 15.15 -1.28
C PHE A 8 -49.56 14.77 -0.20
N ALA A 9 -48.83 13.67 -0.41
CA ALA A 9 -47.69 13.31 0.44
C ALA A 9 -46.44 14.07 -0.01
N PHE A 10 -45.92 14.93 0.86
CA PHE A 10 -44.67 15.65 0.63
C PHE A 10 -43.48 14.72 0.92
N VAL A 11 -42.83 14.18 -0.11
CA VAL A 11 -41.63 13.34 0.05
C VAL A 11 -40.42 14.26 0.27
N LYS A 12 -39.81 14.22 1.46
CA LYS A 12 -38.56 14.95 1.72
C LYS A 12 -37.40 14.25 1.01
N PRO A 13 -36.54 14.97 0.27
CA PRO A 13 -35.34 14.37 -0.31
C PRO A 13 -34.38 13.97 0.83
N ALA A 14 -34.00 12.69 0.87
CA ALA A 14 -33.01 12.21 1.81
C ALA A 14 -31.61 12.64 1.34
N THR A 15 -30.99 13.58 2.03
CA THR A 15 -29.58 13.92 1.82
C THR A 15 -28.72 12.86 2.49
N ALA A 16 -28.20 11.90 1.71
CA ALA A 16 -27.22 10.95 2.21
C ALA A 16 -25.90 11.69 2.49
N GLN A 17 -25.53 11.80 3.77
CA GLN A 17 -24.21 12.30 4.14
C GLN A 17 -23.18 11.17 3.92
N VAL A 18 -22.23 11.39 3.00
CA VAL A 18 -21.11 10.47 2.80
C VAL A 18 -20.05 10.77 3.86
N ASN A 19 -19.90 9.88 4.85
CA ASN A 19 -18.84 9.98 5.85
C ASN A 19 -17.59 9.26 5.33
N VAL A 20 -16.51 10.01 5.04
CA VAL A 20 -15.21 9.46 4.69
C VAL A 20 -14.36 9.38 5.94
N SER A 21 -14.13 8.17 6.45
CA SER A 21 -13.26 7.92 7.61
C SER A 21 -11.83 7.65 7.15
N ILE A 22 -10.86 8.41 7.67
CA ILE A 22 -9.42 8.28 7.38
C ILE A 22 -8.68 8.06 8.70
N ASN A 23 -7.74 7.11 8.76
CA ASN A 23 -6.92 6.87 9.97
C ASN A 23 -5.43 6.64 9.70
N ILE A 24 -4.90 7.17 8.58
CA ILE A 24 -3.50 7.05 8.15
C ILE A 24 -2.50 7.27 9.31
N GLY A 25 -2.69 8.29 10.15
CA GLY A 25 -1.77 8.61 11.26
C GLY A 25 -1.76 7.62 12.42
N SER A 26 -2.81 6.80 12.57
CA SER A 26 -2.89 5.78 13.62
C SER A 26 -2.30 4.43 13.21
N GLN A 27 -2.14 4.20 11.90
CA GLN A 27 -1.64 2.95 11.38
C GLN A 27 -0.15 2.77 11.74
N PRO A 28 0.24 1.64 12.35
CA PRO A 28 1.63 1.39 12.68
C PRO A 28 2.49 1.28 11.42
N LEU A 29 3.77 1.64 11.51
CA LEU A 29 4.70 1.60 10.37
C LEU A 29 4.87 0.19 9.77
N TRP A 30 4.62 -0.86 10.55
CA TRP A 30 4.63 -2.24 10.09
C TRP A 30 3.33 -2.66 9.38
N GLY A 31 2.27 -1.85 9.43
CA GLY A 31 1.00 -2.10 8.75
C GLY A 31 1.15 -2.12 7.22
N PRO A 32 0.17 -2.68 6.48
CA PRO A 32 0.22 -2.75 5.03
C PRO A 32 0.08 -1.35 4.42
N GLY A 33 0.92 -1.01 3.45
CA GLY A 33 0.82 0.25 2.73
C GLY A 33 -0.36 0.29 1.75
N GLY A 34 -0.80 1.52 1.39
CA GLY A 34 -1.85 1.73 0.37
C GLY A 34 -3.28 1.77 0.90
N TYR A 35 -3.48 1.93 2.21
CA TYR A 35 -4.81 2.03 2.84
C TYR A 35 -4.96 3.35 3.59
N ASP A 36 -5.98 4.14 3.22
CA ASP A 36 -6.33 5.38 3.93
C ASP A 36 -7.07 5.09 5.25
N TYR A 37 -7.71 3.92 5.33
CA TYR A 37 -8.41 3.44 6.50
C TYR A 37 -8.21 1.94 6.73
N ALA A 38 -7.94 1.58 7.97
CA ALA A 38 -7.96 0.20 8.43
C ALA A 38 -8.51 0.13 9.85
N ARG A 39 -9.57 -0.67 10.07
CA ARG A 39 -10.09 -0.92 11.41
C ARG A 39 -9.28 -1.99 12.15
N TYR A 40 -9.10 -3.14 11.51
CA TYR A 40 -8.27 -4.23 12.00
C TYR A 40 -7.28 -4.72 10.95
N TYR A 41 -6.15 -5.26 11.40
CA TYR A 41 -5.29 -6.12 10.60
C TYR A 41 -5.46 -7.57 11.03
N TYR A 42 -5.89 -8.44 10.13
CA TYR A 42 -5.82 -9.88 10.31
C TYR A 42 -4.47 -10.40 9.81
N MET A 43 -3.78 -11.17 10.66
CA MET A 43 -2.48 -11.78 10.39
C MET A 43 -2.66 -13.29 10.27
N PRO A 44 -2.79 -13.85 9.05
CA PRO A 44 -3.11 -15.26 8.84
C PRO A 44 -1.99 -16.21 9.28
N GLU A 45 -0.76 -15.73 9.40
CA GLU A 45 0.38 -16.52 9.89
C GLU A 45 0.23 -16.91 11.37
N MET A 46 -0.45 -16.08 12.16
CA MET A 46 -0.60 -16.28 13.60
C MET A 46 -2.06 -16.48 14.04
N ASP A 47 -3.01 -16.30 13.13
CA ASP A 47 -4.45 -16.20 13.41
C ASP A 47 -4.79 -15.11 14.44
N VAL A 48 -4.23 -13.91 14.23
CA VAL A 48 -4.36 -12.76 15.15
C VAL A 48 -5.01 -11.57 14.46
N TYR A 49 -5.85 -10.86 15.19
CA TYR A 49 -6.38 -9.55 14.80
C TYR A 49 -5.69 -8.44 15.58
N TYR A 50 -5.26 -7.38 14.91
CA TYR A 50 -4.74 -6.18 15.56
C TYR A 50 -5.69 -5.01 15.33
N ASP A 51 -6.19 -4.40 16.41
CA ASP A 51 -6.98 -3.18 16.36
C ASP A 51 -6.07 -1.98 16.10
N VAL A 52 -6.26 -1.32 14.96
CA VAL A 52 -5.40 -0.22 14.52
C VAL A 52 -5.50 0.98 15.45
N SER A 53 -6.72 1.33 15.87
CA SER A 53 -6.97 2.51 16.68
C SER A 53 -6.55 2.29 18.13
N ASN A 54 -6.93 1.14 18.70
CA ASN A 54 -6.75 0.88 20.12
C ASN A 54 -5.42 0.19 20.44
N ARG A 55 -4.70 -0.33 19.42
CA ARG A 55 -3.42 -1.04 19.55
C ARG A 55 -3.47 -2.28 20.43
N TYR A 56 -4.53 -3.07 20.27
CA TYR A 56 -4.71 -4.36 20.93
C TYR A 56 -4.64 -5.50 19.93
N TYR A 57 -4.15 -6.64 20.39
CA TYR A 57 -4.17 -7.91 19.69
C TYR A 57 -5.30 -8.77 20.25
N THR A 58 -6.10 -9.35 19.37
CA THR A 58 -7.12 -10.36 19.69
C THR A 58 -6.71 -11.68 19.07
N TYR A 59 -6.58 -12.73 19.88
CA TYR A 59 -6.10 -14.05 19.47
C TYR A 59 -6.78 -15.16 20.27
N TYR A 60 -6.75 -16.38 19.74
CA TYR A 60 -7.35 -17.53 20.41
C TYR A 60 -6.42 -18.11 21.48
N HIS A 61 -6.91 -18.22 22.71
CA HIS A 61 -6.18 -18.76 23.86
C HIS A 61 -7.15 -19.41 24.85
N GLY A 62 -6.84 -20.62 25.32
CA GLY A 62 -7.63 -21.30 26.35
C GLY A 62 -9.11 -21.49 25.98
N GLY A 63 -9.41 -21.79 24.71
CA GLY A 63 -10.79 -22.01 24.25
C GLY A 63 -11.60 -20.73 23.98
N SER A 64 -10.99 -19.55 24.07
CA SER A 64 -11.69 -18.28 23.85
C SER A 64 -10.83 -17.26 23.11
N TRP A 65 -11.49 -16.22 22.57
CA TRP A 65 -10.83 -15.05 22.02
C TRP A 65 -10.50 -14.09 23.14
N VAL A 66 -9.21 -13.80 23.33
CA VAL A 66 -8.71 -12.87 24.34
C VAL A 66 -8.09 -11.66 23.66
N THR A 67 -8.11 -10.50 24.33
CA THR A 67 -7.61 -9.23 23.79
C THR A 67 -6.57 -8.63 24.74
N HIS A 68 -5.36 -8.37 24.25
CA HIS A 68 -4.22 -7.87 25.03
C HIS A 68 -3.39 -6.84 24.28
N ARG A 69 -2.61 -6.01 24.99
CA ARG A 69 -1.74 -4.99 24.37
C ARG A 69 -0.50 -5.55 23.68
N SER A 70 -0.14 -6.79 23.99
CA SER A 70 1.04 -7.47 23.49
C SER A 70 0.67 -8.82 22.88
N LEU A 71 1.44 -9.24 21.88
CA LEU A 71 1.39 -10.61 21.41
C LEU A 71 1.92 -11.57 22.48
N PRO A 72 1.33 -12.76 22.62
CA PRO A 72 1.86 -13.79 23.51
C PRO A 72 3.25 -14.25 23.06
N SER A 73 4.07 -14.70 24.02
CA SER A 73 5.48 -15.05 23.81
C SER A 73 5.71 -16.12 22.74
N ARG A 74 4.70 -16.95 22.45
CA ARG A 74 4.70 -17.94 21.35
C ARG A 74 4.88 -17.31 19.97
N TYR A 75 4.45 -16.05 19.80
CA TYR A 75 4.53 -15.32 18.53
C TYR A 75 5.72 -14.36 18.43
N ARG A 76 6.63 -14.35 19.42
CA ARG A 76 7.76 -13.40 19.48
C ARG A 76 8.74 -13.47 18.30
N HIS A 77 8.74 -14.59 17.58
CA HIS A 77 9.67 -14.85 16.49
C HIS A 77 9.18 -14.33 15.13
N TYR A 78 7.91 -13.90 15.06
CA TYR A 78 7.36 -13.31 13.84
C TYR A 78 7.76 -11.84 13.71
N ASP A 79 8.24 -11.47 12.53
CA ASP A 79 8.54 -10.08 12.20
C ASP A 79 7.29 -9.38 11.67
N LEU A 80 6.71 -8.50 12.48
CA LEU A 80 5.54 -7.72 12.09
C LEU A 80 5.79 -6.85 10.85
N HIS A 81 7.02 -6.49 10.49
CA HIS A 81 7.28 -5.77 9.25
C HIS A 81 7.19 -6.66 7.99
N ARG A 82 7.23 -7.98 8.15
CA ARG A 82 7.28 -8.93 7.02
C ARG A 82 6.04 -9.81 6.90
N THR A 83 5.42 -10.19 8.02
CA THR A 83 4.19 -10.99 8.01
C THR A 83 3.12 -10.33 7.13
N TYR A 84 2.31 -11.12 6.42
CA TYR A 84 1.19 -10.56 5.66
C TYR A 84 0.09 -10.02 6.59
N LYS A 85 -0.53 -8.90 6.24
CA LYS A 85 -1.70 -8.34 6.91
C LYS A 85 -2.84 -8.10 5.93
N VAL A 86 -4.03 -8.50 6.34
CA VAL A 86 -5.27 -8.19 5.63
C VAL A 86 -6.02 -7.12 6.40
N VAL A 87 -6.43 -6.05 5.71
CA VAL A 87 -7.30 -5.04 6.32
C VAL A 87 -8.72 -5.58 6.42
N ILE A 88 -9.27 -5.58 7.64
CA ILE A 88 -10.63 -6.04 7.94
C ILE A 88 -11.41 -4.89 8.59
N ASN A 89 -12.52 -4.49 7.96
CA ASN A 89 -13.33 -3.32 8.33
C ASN A 89 -14.71 -3.74 8.87
N GLU A 90 -14.72 -4.51 9.96
CA GLU A 90 -15.93 -4.92 10.67
C GLU A 90 -15.75 -4.77 12.19
N GLY A 91 -16.82 -4.88 12.98
CA GLY A 91 -16.77 -4.58 14.43
C GLY A 91 -16.01 -5.59 15.30
N ARG A 92 -16.25 -6.90 15.10
CA ARG A 92 -15.69 -7.99 15.93
C ARG A 92 -15.23 -9.15 15.04
N PRO A 93 -14.10 -8.98 14.31
CA PRO A 93 -13.74 -9.87 13.21
C PRO A 93 -13.46 -11.33 13.61
N TRP A 94 -13.09 -11.56 14.86
CA TRP A 94 -12.92 -12.90 15.40
C TRP A 94 -14.22 -13.72 15.42
N ARG A 95 -15.41 -13.09 15.38
CA ARG A 95 -16.69 -13.81 15.25
C ARG A 95 -16.84 -14.49 13.90
N HIS A 96 -16.20 -13.96 12.86
CA HIS A 96 -16.18 -14.52 11.52
C HIS A 96 -14.81 -15.16 11.20
N HIS A 97 -14.07 -15.58 12.22
CA HIS A 97 -12.69 -16.07 12.06
C HIS A 97 -12.57 -17.20 11.04
N ARG A 98 -13.50 -18.16 11.05
CA ARG A 98 -13.51 -19.27 10.08
C ARG A 98 -13.47 -18.73 8.64
N SER A 99 -14.32 -17.76 8.31
CA SER A 99 -14.37 -17.15 6.99
C SER A 99 -13.05 -16.44 6.63
N HIS A 100 -12.45 -15.70 7.55
CA HIS A 100 -11.16 -15.05 7.33
C HIS A 100 -10.04 -16.06 7.10
N ARG A 101 -9.99 -17.10 7.91
CA ARG A 101 -8.99 -18.15 7.80
C ARG A 101 -9.13 -18.85 6.46
N ASP A 102 -10.33 -19.28 6.09
CA ASP A 102 -10.57 -19.96 4.81
C ASP A 102 -10.18 -19.08 3.62
N ARG A 103 -10.49 -17.78 3.68
CA ARG A 103 -10.17 -16.84 2.60
C ARG A 103 -8.68 -16.47 2.52
N TYR A 104 -7.99 -16.36 3.66
CA TYR A 104 -6.66 -15.73 3.72
C TYR A 104 -5.52 -16.62 4.22
N HIS A 105 -5.77 -17.86 4.63
CA HIS A 105 -4.71 -18.78 5.10
C HIS A 105 -3.57 -18.97 4.09
N GLY A 106 -3.86 -18.90 2.78
CA GLY A 106 -2.85 -18.97 1.72
C GLY A 106 -1.80 -17.85 1.75
N TYR A 107 -2.10 -16.72 2.42
CA TYR A 107 -1.16 -15.61 2.58
C TYR A 107 -0.25 -15.74 3.81
N SER A 108 -0.41 -16.78 4.63
CA SER A 108 0.40 -17.00 5.86
C SER A 108 1.90 -17.05 5.61
N ARG A 109 2.33 -17.41 4.40
CA ARG A 109 3.75 -17.47 3.99
C ARG A 109 4.13 -16.41 2.94
N ASN A 110 3.28 -15.40 2.77
CA ASN A 110 3.54 -14.30 1.85
C ASN A 110 4.26 -13.16 2.59
N TYR A 111 5.50 -12.89 2.18
CA TYR A 111 6.34 -11.83 2.76
C TYR A 111 6.65 -10.70 1.78
N ASN A 112 5.91 -10.63 0.66
CA ASN A 112 6.12 -9.64 -0.39
C ASN A 112 5.29 -8.37 -0.19
N GLN A 113 4.48 -8.31 0.87
CA GLN A 113 3.66 -7.15 1.18
C GLN A 113 4.54 -5.99 1.65
N VAL A 114 4.37 -4.83 1.02
CA VAL A 114 5.09 -3.61 1.40
C VAL A 114 4.43 -2.97 2.61
N SER A 115 5.21 -2.76 3.67
CA SER A 115 4.76 -2.05 4.87
C SER A 115 4.72 -0.53 4.64
N ILE A 116 3.95 0.20 5.45
CA ILE A 116 3.87 1.67 5.42
C ILE A 116 5.26 2.30 5.51
N ARG A 117 6.15 1.74 6.34
CA ARG A 117 7.55 2.17 6.48
C ARG A 117 8.29 2.23 5.14
N ASP A 118 8.03 1.27 4.27
CA ASP A 118 8.81 1.03 3.05
C ASP A 118 8.06 1.46 1.77
N TYR A 119 6.76 1.76 1.89
CA TYR A 119 5.89 2.22 0.80
C TYR A 119 6.44 3.46 0.09
N GLY A 120 6.93 4.46 0.84
CA GLY A 120 7.54 5.68 0.27
C GLY A 120 8.98 5.50 -0.27
N ARG A 121 9.63 4.35 -0.03
CA ARG A 121 11.01 4.08 -0.45
C ARG A 121 11.08 3.32 -1.77
N GLY A 122 10.16 2.38 -2.02
CA GLY A 122 10.16 1.52 -3.21
C GLY A 122 10.09 2.29 -4.53
N HIS A 123 9.28 3.35 -4.60
CA HIS A 123 9.14 4.17 -5.83
C HIS A 123 10.41 4.95 -6.22
N LYS A 124 11.34 5.18 -5.28
CA LYS A 124 12.56 5.96 -5.55
C LYS A 124 13.64 5.14 -6.25
N HIS A 125 13.62 3.82 -6.12
CA HIS A 125 14.66 2.96 -6.71
C HIS A 125 14.51 2.85 -8.24
N HIS A 126 13.28 2.76 -8.74
CA HIS A 126 13.03 2.68 -10.18
C HIS A 126 13.45 3.98 -10.90
N GLY A 127 13.16 5.15 -10.33
CA GLY A 127 13.53 6.44 -10.90
C GLY A 127 15.04 6.72 -10.90
N LYS A 128 15.78 6.25 -9.90
CA LYS A 128 17.25 6.42 -9.83
C LYS A 128 17.98 5.59 -10.88
N SER A 129 17.57 4.33 -11.08
CA SER A 129 18.15 3.45 -12.10
C SER A 129 17.94 4.03 -13.51
N TYR A 130 16.70 4.43 -13.82
CA TYR A 130 16.36 5.07 -15.09
C TYR A 130 17.15 6.36 -15.32
N LYS A 131 17.22 7.26 -14.33
CA LYS A 131 18.00 8.51 -14.45
C LYS A 131 19.50 8.25 -14.68
N LYS A 132 20.09 7.23 -14.04
CA LYS A 132 21.50 6.87 -14.20
C LYS A 132 21.77 6.31 -15.61
N ALA A 133 20.88 5.44 -16.12
CA ALA A 133 20.96 4.92 -17.47
C ALA A 133 20.82 6.03 -18.52
N HIS A 134 19.83 6.90 -18.37
CA HIS A 134 19.61 8.03 -19.27
C HIS A 134 20.79 9.01 -19.28
N LYS A 135 21.37 9.33 -18.11
CA LYS A 135 22.59 10.17 -18.01
C LYS A 135 23.79 9.53 -18.71
N LYS A 136 23.92 8.19 -18.69
CA LYS A 136 24.99 7.47 -19.41
C LYS A 136 24.81 7.58 -20.92
N TYR A 137 23.59 7.39 -21.42
CA TYR A 137 23.25 7.55 -22.84
C TYR A 137 23.54 8.97 -23.34
N TYR A 138 23.03 9.99 -22.66
CA TYR A 138 23.24 11.40 -23.05
C TYR A 138 24.72 11.79 -23.08
N LYS A 139 25.54 11.26 -22.15
CA LYS A 139 27.00 11.46 -22.17
C LYS A 139 27.68 10.75 -23.33
N ALA A 140 27.24 9.54 -23.69
CA ALA A 140 27.78 8.82 -24.84
C ALA A 140 27.46 9.53 -26.15
N GLU A 141 26.23 10.01 -26.30
CA GLU A 141 25.77 10.78 -27.46
C GLU A 141 26.57 12.08 -27.65
N LYS A 142 26.78 12.86 -26.58
CA LYS A 142 27.64 14.05 -26.63
C LYS A 142 29.07 13.74 -27.06
N ARG A 143 29.64 12.61 -26.61
CA ARG A 143 30.98 12.19 -27.03
C ARG A 143 31.01 11.85 -28.51
N HIS A 144 30.00 11.13 -29.01
CA HIS A 144 29.89 10.76 -30.42
C HIS A 144 29.73 11.99 -31.32
N ALA A 145 28.88 12.94 -30.93
CA ALA A 145 28.71 14.21 -31.64
C ALA A 145 30.00 15.04 -31.68
N LYS A 146 30.76 15.07 -30.58
CA LYS A 146 32.08 15.75 -30.54
C LYS A 146 33.07 15.10 -31.51
N TYR A 147 33.16 13.77 -31.50
CA TYR A 147 34.05 13.02 -32.39
C TYR A 147 33.72 13.26 -33.87
N HIS A 148 32.44 13.24 -34.25
CA HIS A 148 32.03 13.55 -35.63
C HIS A 148 32.39 14.98 -36.05
N LYS A 149 32.22 15.97 -35.17
CA LYS A 149 32.57 17.36 -35.45
C LYS A 149 34.08 17.55 -35.64
N GLU A 150 34.87 16.86 -34.83
CA GLU A 150 36.34 16.92 -34.91
C GLU A 150 36.86 16.26 -36.19
N ARG A 151 36.32 15.08 -36.54
CA ARG A 151 36.65 14.39 -37.79
C ARG A 151 36.23 15.19 -39.03
N SER A 152 35.06 15.84 -39.00
CA SER A 152 34.59 16.75 -40.05
C SER A 152 35.55 17.93 -40.28
N ARG A 153 36.04 18.54 -39.19
CA ARG A 153 37.03 19.63 -39.28
C ARG A 153 38.36 19.14 -39.83
N ASN A 154 38.83 17.99 -39.37
CA ASN A 154 40.09 17.42 -39.83
C ASN A 154 40.03 17.09 -41.33
N TYR A 155 38.93 16.50 -41.80
CA TYR A 155 38.72 16.23 -43.23
C TYR A 155 38.71 17.50 -44.09
N ARG A 156 38.09 18.59 -43.61
CA ARG A 156 38.13 19.90 -44.30
C ARG A 156 39.53 20.50 -44.36
N ASN A 157 40.27 20.44 -43.25
CA ASN A 157 41.65 20.95 -43.21
C ASN A 157 42.58 20.17 -44.13
N VAL A 158 42.47 18.84 -44.13
CA VAL A 158 43.28 17.98 -45.02
C VAL A 158 42.92 18.26 -46.48
N ARG A 159 41.64 18.40 -46.83
CA ARG A 159 41.23 18.71 -48.21
C ARG A 159 41.77 20.06 -48.70
N GLY A 160 41.75 21.10 -47.86
CA GLY A 160 42.29 22.42 -48.20
C GLY A 160 43.82 22.52 -48.20
N MET A 161 44.56 21.44 -47.93
CA MET A 161 46.02 21.39 -48.08
C MET A 161 46.46 20.86 -49.46
N TRP A 162 45.54 20.34 -50.27
CA TRP A 162 45.82 19.79 -51.60
C TRP A 162 45.18 20.59 -52.74
N ASP A 163 44.51 21.69 -52.41
CA ASP A 163 43.99 22.72 -53.32
C ASP A 163 44.93 23.94 -53.28
#